data_AF-A0A2M7SS10-F1
#
_entry.id   AF-A0A2M7SS10-F1
#
_cell.length_a   1.000
_cell.length_b   1.000
_cell.length_c   1.000
_cell.angle_alpha   90.00
_cell.angle_beta   90.00
_cell.angle_gamma   90.00
#
_symmetry.space_group_name_H-M   'P 1'
#
loop_
_entity.id
_entity.type
_entity.pdbx_description
1 polymer ?
#
loop_
_entity_poly.entity_id
_entity_poly.type
_entity_poly.pdbx_seq_one_letter_code
_entity_poly.pdbx_strand_id
1 'polypeptide(L)' 'LKGGVIMDVVTPEHARIAEDAGACAVMALERVPADIRAQGGVARMS' A
#
# COMPACT_ATOMS: atom_id res chain seq x y z
N LEU A 1 -6.23 -13.80 7.33
CA LEU A 1 -5.67 -12.78 8.25
C LEU A 1 -6.72 -12.43 9.30
N LYS A 2 -6.82 -13.16 10.42
CA LYS A 2 -7.74 -12.78 11.51
C LYS A 2 -6.94 -11.96 12.52
N GLY A 3 -7.11 -10.62 12.49
CA GLY A 3 -6.50 -9.67 13.42
C GLY A 3 -5.21 -8.98 12.95
N GLY A 4 -4.74 -9.24 11.72
CA GLY A 4 -3.54 -8.60 11.16
C GLY A 4 -3.85 -7.34 10.34
N VAL A 5 -2.90 -6.42 10.25
CA VAL A 5 -2.98 -5.21 9.43
C VAL A 5 -2.41 -5.48 8.03
N ILE A 6 -3.04 -4.93 6.99
CA ILE A 6 -2.51 -4.90 5.63
C ILE A 6 -2.15 -3.45 5.31
N MET A 7 -0.95 -3.20 4.79
CA MET A 7 -0.48 -1.85 4.48
C MET A 7 -0.30 -1.64 2.98
N ASP A 8 -0.77 -0.50 2.47
CA ASP A 8 -0.56 -0.05 1.10
C ASP A 8 0.90 0.43 0.92
N VAL A 9 1.58 -0.07 -0.11
CA VAL A 9 2.99 0.25 -0.39
C VAL A 9 3.19 0.53 -1.88
N VAL A 10 4.09 1.48 -2.18
CA VAL A 10 4.40 1.90 -3.57
C VAL A 10 5.88 1.71 -3.95
N THR A 11 6.73 1.36 -2.97
CA THR A 11 8.16 1.06 -3.19
C THR A 11 8.58 -0.17 -2.38
N PRO A 12 9.69 -0.85 -2.78
CA PRO A 12 10.27 -1.94 -1.99
C PRO A 12 10.67 -1.52 -0.57
N GLU A 13 11.11 -0.28 -0.40
CA GLU A 13 11.46 0.28 0.90
C GLU A 13 10.24 0.39 1.83
N HIS A 14 9.10 0.87 1.31
CA HIS A 14 7.86 0.91 2.08
C HIS A 14 7.40 -0.50 2.49
N ALA A 15 7.60 -1.50 1.64
CA ALA A 15 7.31 -2.90 1.97
C ALA A 15 8.17 -3.39 3.15
N ARG A 16 9.46 -3.01 3.18
CA ARG A 16 10.34 -3.37 4.29
C ARG A 16 9.94 -2.67 5.59
N ILE A 17 9.59 -1.39 5.52
CA ILE A 17 9.08 -0.63 6.67
C ILE A 17 7.77 -1.25 7.20
N ALA A 18 6.87 -1.69 6.32
CA ALA A 18 5.63 -2.34 6.70
C ALA A 18 5.86 -3.70 7.39
N GLU A 19 6.82 -4.50 6.90
CA GLU A 19 7.25 -5.74 7.53
C GLU A 19 7.80 -5.48 8.94
N ASP A 20 8.71 -4.52 9.08
CA ASP A 20 9.32 -4.14 10.36
C ASP A 20 8.27 -3.58 11.36
N ALA A 21 7.22 -2.92 10.86
CA ALA A 21 6.09 -2.43 11.64
C ALA A 21 5.09 -3.53 12.06
N GLY A 22 5.28 -4.78 11.63
CA GLY A 22 4.42 -5.91 11.97
C GLY A 22 3.17 -6.04 11.10
N ALA A 23 3.17 -5.49 9.87
CA ALA A 23 2.10 -5.74 8.91
C ALA A 23 2.02 -7.24 8.59
N CYS A 24 0.81 -7.78 8.59
CA CYS A 24 0.59 -9.19 8.31
C CYS A 24 0.60 -9.50 6.80
N ALA A 25 0.38 -8.47 5.97
CA ALA A 25 0.54 -8.49 4.52
C ALA A 25 0.74 -7.06 3.99
N VAL A 26 1.16 -6.94 2.74
CA VAL A 26 1.26 -5.67 2.01
C VAL A 26 0.40 -5.69 0.76
N MET A 27 -0.14 -4.53 0.37
CA MET A 27 -0.83 -4.30 -0.90
C MET A 27 0.04 -3.38 -1.77
N ALA A 28 0.58 -3.92 -2.87
CA ALA A 28 1.41 -3.16 -3.79
C ALA A 28 0.53 -2.36 -4.75
N LEU A 29 0.82 -1.06 -4.89
CA LEU A 29 0.09 -0.11 -5.72
C LEU A 29 1.05 0.81 -6.46
N GLU A 30 0.63 1.39 -7.58
CA GLU A 30 1.35 2.48 -8.23
C GLU A 30 1.32 3.79 -7.40
N ARG A 31 0.21 4.06 -6.71
CA ARG A 31 -0.03 5.27 -5.92
C ARG A 31 -0.95 4.94 -4.75
N VAL A 32 -0.77 5.64 -3.62
CA VAL A 32 -1.66 5.47 -2.47
C VAL A 32 -3.02 6.16 -2.71
N PRO A 33 -4.11 5.73 -2.03
CA PRO A 33 -5.45 6.28 -2.25
C PRO A 33 -5.56 7.81 -2.09
N ALA A 34 -4.77 8.41 -1.20
CA ALA A 34 -4.72 9.86 -1.01
C ALA A 34 -4.24 10.57 -2.29
N ASP A 35 -3.18 10.07 -2.91
CA ASP A 35 -2.61 10.64 -4.13
C ASP A 35 -3.54 10.45 -5.33
N ILE A 36 -4.17 9.27 -5.44
CA ILE A 36 -5.18 9.00 -6.49
C ILE A 36 -6.32 10.02 -6.42
N ARG A 37 -6.80 10.34 -5.21
CA ARG A 37 -7.86 11.33 -5.02
C ARG A 37 -7.40 12.75 -5.33
N ALA A 38 -6.18 13.11 -4.92
CA ALA A 38 -5.63 14.45 -5.13
C ALA A 38 -5.34 14.74 -6.62
N GLN A 39 -4.83 13.75 -7.35
CA GLN A 39 -4.48 13.89 -8.77
C GLN A 39 -5.67 13.65 -9.71
N GLY A 40 -6.69 12.91 -9.26
CA GLY A 40 -7.82 12.50 -10.08
C GLY A 40 -7.45 11.48 -11.16
N GLY A 41 -8.37 11.25 -12.10
CA GLY A 41 -8.19 10.30 -13.20
C GLY A 41 -8.62 8.87 -12.88
N VAL A 42 -8.23 7.92 -13.74
CA VAL A 42 -8.65 6.51 -13.65
C VAL A 42 -7.52 5.68 -13.07
N ALA A 43 -7.69 5.16 -11.85
CA ALA A 43 -6.80 4.16 -11.29
C ALA A 43 -7.03 2.79 -11.97
N ARG A 44 -5.95 2.15 -12.39
CA ARG A 44 -5.97 0.81 -13.01
C ARG A 44 -5.36 -0.21 -12.05
N MET A 45 -5.58 -1.48 -12.35
CA MET A 45 -4.93 -2.59 -11.65
C MET A 45 -3.43 -2.57 -11.99
N SER A 46 -2.60 -2.68 -10.96
CA SER A 46 -1.15 -2.85 -11.04
C SER A 46 -0.76 -4.33 -10.94
#